data_AF-A0A927S545-F1
#
_entry.id   AF-A0A927S545-F1
#
_cell.length_a   1.000
_cell.length_b   1.000
_cell.length_c   1.000
_cell.angle_alpha   90.00
_cell.angle_beta   90.00
_cell.angle_gamma   90.00
#
_symmetry.space_group_name_H-M   'P 1'
#
loop_
_entity.id
_entity.type
_entity.pdbx_description
1 polymer ?
#
loop_
_entity_poly.entity_id
_entity_poly.type
_entity_poly.pdbx_seq_one_letter_code
_entity_poly.pdbx_strand_id
1 'polypeptide(L)' 'MKKFIPREKLGKKTRKQLDSEQRTTWAFSPVSKKVESKKLYNRKRKSHDRYDDYGMGFSVSLYLFEEATYQEYH' A
#
# COMPACT_ATOMS: atom_id res chain seq x y z
N MET A 1 47.11 8.56 -10.89
CA MET A 1 45.90 8.83 -10.09
C MET A 1 45.50 10.29 -10.27
N LYS A 2 44.22 10.60 -10.52
CA LYS A 2 43.76 12.00 -10.55
C LYS A 2 43.77 12.55 -9.12
N LYS A 3 44.26 13.78 -8.95
CA LYS A 3 44.29 14.46 -7.65
C LYS A 3 42.86 14.70 -7.18
N PHE A 4 42.55 14.34 -5.94
CA PHE A 4 41.25 14.64 -5.35
C PHE A 4 41.13 16.15 -5.12
N ILE A 5 40.07 16.75 -5.68
CA ILE A 5 39.77 18.17 -5.50
C ILE A 5 38.47 18.27 -4.69
N PRO A 6 38.49 18.92 -3.51
CA PRO A 6 37.29 19.13 -2.72
C PRO A 6 36.22 19.91 -3.50
N ARG A 7 34.95 19.54 -3.30
CA ARG A 7 33.80 20.12 -4.04
C ARG A 7 33.71 21.64 -3.93
N GLU A 8 34.09 22.20 -2.79
CA GLU A 8 34.09 23.65 -2.52
C GLU A 8 35.03 24.43 -3.44
N LYS A 9 36.14 23.80 -3.85
CA LYS A 9 37.16 24.39 -4.72
C LYS A 9 36.84 24.20 -6.21
N LEU A 10 35.78 23.45 -6.53
CA LEU A 10 35.30 23.32 -7.90
C LEU A 10 34.51 24.56 -8.32
N GLY A 11 34.75 25.03 -9.54
CA GLY A 11 33.96 26.09 -10.16
C GLY A 11 32.49 25.70 -10.33
N LYS A 12 31.63 26.72 -10.52
CA LYS A 12 30.17 26.53 -10.63
C LYS A 12 29.76 25.53 -11.72
N LYS A 13 30.44 25.54 -12.87
CA LYS A 13 30.12 24.67 -14.02
C LYS A 13 30.45 23.20 -13.74
N THR A 14 31.64 22.93 -13.20
CA THR A 14 32.08 21.56 -12.89
C THR A 14 31.27 20.95 -11.75
N ARG A 15 30.92 21.74 -10.73
CA ARG A 15 30.02 21.30 -9.66
C ARG A 15 28.64 20.90 -10.20
N LYS A 16 28.08 21.68 -11.15
CA LYS A 16 26.79 21.38 -11.77
C LYS A 16 26.82 20.07 -12.59
N GLN A 17 27.91 19.81 -13.31
CA GLN A 17 28.09 18.55 -14.04
C GLN A 17 28.15 17.37 -13.08
N LEU A 18 28.97 17.47 -12.03
CA LEU A 18 29.09 16.45 -11.00
C LEU A 18 27.73 16.17 -10.33
N ASP A 19 27.01 17.22 -9.92
CA ASP A 19 25.68 17.07 -9.32
C ASP A 19 24.65 16.50 -10.31
N SER A 20 24.85 16.67 -11.62
CA SER A 20 23.99 16.07 -12.66
C SER A 20 24.30 14.58 -12.83
N GLU A 21 25.57 14.20 -12.76
CA GLU A 21 26.03 12.81 -12.82
C GLU A 21 25.58 12.03 -11.57
N GLN A 22 25.63 12.66 -10.39
CA GLN A 22 25.20 12.06 -9.12
C GLN A 22 23.68 12.00 -8.96
N ARG A 23 22.92 12.88 -9.64
CA ARG A 23 21.45 12.87 -9.54
C ARG A 23 20.91 11.65 -10.28
N THR A 24 20.42 10.69 -9.52
CA THR A 24 19.63 9.58 -10.04
C THR A 24 18.15 9.98 -10.06
N THR A 25 17.54 9.96 -11.24
CA THR A 25 16.07 9.99 -11.37
C THR A 25 15.56 8.67 -10.85
N TRP A 26 14.86 8.69 -9.72
CA TRP A 26 14.19 7.50 -9.22
C TRP A 26 13.13 7.07 -10.24
N ALA A 27 13.19 5.82 -10.71
CA ALA A 27 12.18 5.26 -11.62
C ALA A 27 10.78 5.18 -10.96
N PHE A 28 10.75 5.16 -9.63
CA PHE A 28 9.55 5.13 -8.81
C PHE A 28 9.64 6.20 -7.72
N SER A 29 8.54 6.90 -7.45
CA SER A 29 8.46 7.86 -6.34
C SER A 29 8.61 7.11 -5.01
N PRO A 30 9.64 7.39 -4.18
CA PRO A 30 9.83 6.70 -2.90
C PRO A 30 8.65 6.89 -1.94
N VAL A 31 7.80 7.88 -2.20
CA VAL A 31 6.49 8.01 -1.54
C VAL A 31 5.52 7.05 -2.22
N SER A 32 5.41 5.85 -1.65
CA SER A 32 4.40 4.85 -2.01
C SER A 32 2.98 5.41 -1.85
N LYS A 33 2.05 4.98 -2.71
CA LYS A 33 0.62 5.33 -2.59
C LYS A 33 0.14 5.06 -1.17
N LYS A 34 -0.55 6.04 -0.57
CA LYS A 34 -1.15 5.90 0.75
C LYS A 34 -2.26 4.85 0.66
N VAL A 35 -2.31 3.92 1.62
CA VAL A 35 -3.50 3.10 1.82
C VAL A 35 -4.67 4.05 2.08
N GLU A 36 -5.75 3.90 1.32
CA GLU A 36 -6.93 4.73 1.49
C GLU A 36 -7.49 4.52 2.91
N SER A 37 -7.65 5.62 3.65
CA SER A 37 -8.18 5.54 5.02
C SER A 37 -9.64 5.10 5.00
N LYS A 38 -9.99 4.10 5.84
CA LYS A 38 -11.35 3.53 5.94
C LYS A 38 -12.42 4.59 6.25
N LYS A 39 -12.02 5.69 6.91
CA LYS A 39 -12.91 6.80 7.30
C LYS A 39 -13.07 7.87 6.20
N LEU A 40 -12.31 7.82 5.11
CA LEU A 40 -12.46 8.78 4.03
C LEU A 40 -13.76 8.52 3.28
N TYR A 41 -14.59 9.56 3.20
CA TYR A 41 -15.81 9.52 2.41
C TYR A 41 -15.48 9.44 0.92
N ASN A 42 -15.97 8.39 0.25
CA ASN A 42 -15.81 8.20 -1.19
C ASN A 42 -17.16 7.81 -1.81
N ARG A 43 -17.75 8.73 -2.59
CA ARG A 43 -19.04 8.52 -3.28
C ARG A 43 -19.02 7.43 -4.35
N LYS A 44 -17.83 7.06 -4.85
CA LYS A 44 -17.65 6.00 -5.86
C LYS A 44 -17.44 4.62 -5.23
N ARG A 45 -17.23 4.54 -3.91
CA ARG A 45 -17.07 3.27 -3.21
C ARG A 45 -18.40 2.53 -3.23
N LYS A 46 -18.38 1.24 -3.59
CA LYS A 46 -19.60 0.44 -3.61
C LYS A 46 -20.08 0.23 -2.18
N SER A 47 -21.40 0.15 -2.01
CA SER A 47 -22.01 -0.06 -0.69
C SER A 47 -21.66 -1.44 -0.11
N HIS A 48 -21.45 -2.43 -0.98
CA HIS A 48 -21.11 -3.80 -0.59
C HIS A 48 -19.75 -3.89 0.13
N ASP A 49 -18.75 -3.13 -0.33
CA ASP A 49 -17.39 -3.03 0.26
C ASP A 49 -17.35 -2.48 1.71
N ARG A 50 -18.51 -2.24 2.33
CA ARG A 50 -18.65 -1.74 3.72
C ARG A 50 -18.79 -2.86 4.74
N TYR A 51 -19.20 -4.07 4.33
CA TYR A 51 -19.67 -5.13 5.23
C TYR A 51 -18.92 -6.47 5.12
N ASP A 52 -17.78 -6.51 4.44
CA ASP A 52 -17.05 -7.76 4.15
C ASP A 52 -16.45 -8.47 5.39
N ASP A 53 -16.58 -7.92 6.60
CA ASP A 53 -15.93 -8.48 7.81
C ASP A 53 -16.83 -9.35 8.71
N TYR A 54 -18.18 -9.34 8.60
CA TYR A 54 -19.05 -10.02 9.61
C TYR A 54 -20.38 -10.61 9.10
N GLY A 55 -20.45 -11.09 7.85
CA GLY A 55 -21.73 -11.57 7.27
C GLY A 55 -21.83 -13.06 6.95
N MET A 56 -20.71 -13.73 6.66
CA MET A 56 -20.74 -15.07 6.04
C MET A 56 -20.53 -16.24 7.02
N GLY A 57 -20.19 -15.97 8.29
CA GLY A 57 -19.99 -17.02 9.30
C GLY A 57 -21.24 -17.38 10.12
N PHE A 58 -22.15 -16.43 10.30
CA PHE A 58 -23.31 -16.62 11.19
C PHE A 58 -24.41 -17.48 10.55
N SER A 59 -24.59 -17.38 9.23
CA SER A 59 -25.58 -18.20 8.52
C SER A 59 -25.16 -19.67 8.43
N VAL A 60 -23.88 -19.96 8.18
CA VAL A 60 -23.39 -21.35 8.03
C VAL A 60 -23.46 -22.13 9.36
N SER A 61 -23.25 -21.45 10.49
CA SER A 61 -23.31 -22.09 11.81
C SER A 61 -24.73 -22.48 12.23
N LEU A 62 -25.75 -21.71 11.83
CA LEU A 62 -27.16 -22.02 12.16
C LEU A 62 -27.67 -23.22 11.36
N TYR A 63 -27.33 -23.32 10.08
CA TYR A 63 -27.72 -24.46 9.25
C TYR A 63 -27.11 -25.78 9.73
N LEU A 64 -25.83 -25.78 10.13
CA LEU A 64 -25.18 -26.99 10.66
C LEU A 64 -25.73 -27.39 12.04
N PHE A 65 -26.19 -26.43 12.85
CA PHE A 65 -26.80 -26.73 14.14
C PHE A 65 -28.23 -27.29 13.99
N GLU A 66 -28.97 -26.83 12.98
CA GLU A 66 -30.32 -27.31 12.65
C GLU A 66 -30.30 -28.71 12.01
N GLU A 67 -29.28 -29.06 11.23
CA GLU A 67 -29.11 -30.42 10.71
C GLU A 67 -28.69 -31.43 11.79
N ALA A 68 -27.83 -31.03 12.73
CA ALA A 68 -27.37 -31.92 13.80
C ALA A 68 -28.51 -32.37 14.73
N THR A 69 -29.50 -31.52 14.98
CA THR A 69 -30.66 -31.88 15.80
C THR A 69 -31.67 -32.76 15.06
N TYR A 70 -31.60 -32.88 13.74
CA TYR A 70 -32.52 -33.73 12.97
C TYR A 70 -32.06 -35.19 12.87
N GLN A 71 -30.75 -35.44 12.95
CA GLN A 71 -30.18 -36.80 12.93
C GLN A 71 -30.29 -37.53 14.28
N GLU A 72 -30.49 -36.82 15.38
CA GLU A 72 -30.59 -37.42 16.71
C GLU A 72 -32.01 -37.97 17.04
N TYR A 73 -32.99 -37.72 16.18
CA TYR A 73 -34.40 -38.12 16.36
C TYR A 73 -34.90 -39.19 15.39
N HIS A 74 -34.02 -39.82 14.60
CA HIS A 74 -34.34 -40.91 13.67
C HIS A 74 -33.54 -42.17 13.97
#